data_AF-A0A968NXQ5-F1
#
_entry.id   AF-A0A968NXQ5-F1
#
_cell.length_a   1.000
_cell.length_b   1.000
_cell.length_c   1.000
_cell.angle_alpha   90.00
_cell.angle_beta   90.00
_cell.angle_gamma   90.00
#
_symmetry.space_group_name_H-M   'P 1'
#
loop_
_entity.id
_entity.type
_entity.pdbx_description
1 polymer ?
#
loop_
_entity_poly.entity_id
_entity_poly.type
_entity_poly.pdbx_seq_one_letter_code
_entity_poly.pdbx_strand_id
1 'polypeptide(L)'
;MIFMAGFLFAWLVGQVHAQDVVFRAGEILMVVADASCPIPAVRQKTGGAVSWFEKKSARISRVAHAVVAERDLRASDLIAMKHNSCIQEIAANPKIRIASALTDEWLTDQRAWPAIAHADAERVFYHPLYGIRRSVVVAVVDTGVQMDHPDLVRRMWRSASGFGYDFFNGDDDPSDDQGHGTHVAGLIGAERANGIGVRGIMGEWAQLMPVKTQGKDGGGLLSDLVNGVRWAADQGAEVINLSLAGRQDSPVLRAAIEHAISLNSVVVAAAGNDGVEITPANFYSPAGYAPELQGLVSVGAFDALNLTKPGFSNHSPSYIEISAPGSAGTRGILSTYLGSRYGSLDGTSQSAPMVSGAAALAIGFLKTAIICTRRLRLKSC
;
A
#
# COMPACT_ATOMS: atom_id res chain seq x y z
N MET A 1 -13.22 -10.92 19.73
CA MET A 1 -13.82 -12.26 19.61
C MET A 1 -12.75 -13.19 19.08
N ILE A 2 -12.44 -14.23 19.86
CA ILE A 2 -11.36 -15.19 19.63
C ILE A 2 -11.91 -16.25 18.68
N PHE A 3 -11.63 -16.15 17.38
CA PHE A 3 -11.94 -17.20 16.40
C PHE A 3 -11.01 -17.03 15.18
N MET A 4 -9.70 -17.24 15.35
CA MET A 4 -8.82 -17.44 14.19
C MET A 4 -7.47 -18.14 14.49
N ALA A 5 -7.35 -18.88 15.59
CA ALA A 5 -6.15 -19.69 15.86
C ALA A 5 -6.20 -21.10 15.22
N GLY A 6 -7.39 -21.58 14.85
CA GLY A 6 -7.58 -22.95 14.35
C GLY A 6 -7.12 -23.21 12.90
N PHE A 7 -6.90 -22.17 12.08
CA PHE A 7 -6.61 -22.34 10.65
C PHE A 7 -5.11 -22.43 10.31
N LEU A 8 -4.21 -21.89 11.13
CA LEU A 8 -2.76 -21.95 10.82
C LEU A 8 -2.16 -23.35 11.06
N PHE A 9 -2.74 -24.16 11.95
CA PHE A 9 -2.15 -25.44 12.35
C PHE A 9 -2.51 -26.61 11.42
N ALA A 10 -3.64 -26.53 10.71
CA ALA A 10 -4.01 -27.54 9.71
C ALA A 10 -3.03 -27.59 8.53
N TRP A 11 -2.37 -26.47 8.24
CA TRP A 11 -1.42 -26.38 7.13
C TRP A 11 -0.01 -26.90 7.49
N LEU A 12 0.40 -26.80 8.75
CA LEU A 12 1.74 -27.23 9.21
C LEU A 12 1.89 -28.74 9.36
N VAL A 13 0.81 -29.48 9.60
CA VAL A 13 0.87 -30.94 9.87
C VAL A 13 0.27 -31.77 8.73
N GLY A 14 -0.52 -31.17 7.85
CA GLY A 14 -1.27 -31.89 6.81
C GLY A 14 -0.46 -32.44 5.63
N GLN A 15 0.84 -32.15 5.53
CA GLN A 15 1.67 -32.54 4.36
C GLN A 15 3.11 -32.97 4.72
N VAL A 16 3.48 -33.08 6.00
CA VAL A 16 4.88 -33.36 6.36
C VAL A 16 5.15 -34.87 6.38
N HIS A 17 5.80 -35.37 5.32
CA HIS A 17 6.55 -36.62 5.39
C HIS A 17 7.56 -36.51 6.56
N ALA A 18 7.53 -37.51 7.43
CA ALA A 18 7.96 -37.46 8.82
C ALA A 18 9.48 -37.39 9.07
N GLN A 19 10.28 -36.72 8.24
CA GLN A 19 11.72 -36.61 8.48
C GLN A 19 12.18 -35.13 8.44
N ASP A 20 12.68 -34.72 9.62
CA ASP A 20 13.61 -33.60 9.87
C ASP A 20 13.08 -32.21 10.24
N VAL A 21 11.81 -32.04 10.64
CA VAL A 21 11.40 -30.79 11.31
C VAL A 21 11.60 -30.92 12.82
N VAL A 22 12.62 -30.22 13.32
CA VAL A 22 12.93 -30.04 14.74
C VAL A 22 12.55 -28.62 15.14
N PHE A 23 11.59 -28.49 16.05
CA PHE A 23 11.19 -27.22 16.65
C PHE A 23 12.00 -26.99 17.91
N ARG A 24 12.59 -25.80 18.04
CA ARG A 24 13.54 -25.54 19.13
C ARG A 24 12.84 -25.33 20.46
N ALA A 25 13.52 -25.71 21.55
CA ALA A 25 13.13 -25.32 22.90
C ALA A 25 12.87 -23.80 22.97
N GLY A 26 11.81 -23.39 23.66
CA GLY A 26 11.44 -21.98 23.80
C GLY A 26 10.52 -21.43 22.69
N GLU A 27 10.45 -22.07 21.52
CA GLU A 27 9.72 -21.56 20.34
C GLU A 27 8.29 -22.09 20.20
N ILE A 28 7.84 -22.96 21.11
CA ILE A 28 6.48 -23.53 21.12
C ILE A 28 5.79 -23.22 22.44
N LEU A 29 4.54 -22.76 22.36
CA LEU A 29 3.58 -22.55 23.43
C LEU A 29 2.49 -23.63 23.36
N MET A 30 2.12 -24.22 24.49
CA MET A 30 1.01 -25.18 24.59
C MET A 30 -0.02 -24.72 25.60
N VAL A 31 -1.30 -24.95 25.32
CA VAL A 31 -2.44 -24.62 26.19
C VAL A 31 -3.03 -25.91 26.75
N VAL A 32 -3.09 -26.03 28.07
CA VAL A 32 -3.61 -27.21 28.79
C VAL A 32 -5.03 -26.95 29.30
N ALA A 33 -5.92 -27.94 29.16
CA ALA A 33 -7.30 -27.91 29.60
C ALA A 33 -7.41 -27.96 31.13
N ASP A 34 -7.74 -26.82 31.75
CA ASP A 34 -8.12 -26.65 33.16
C ASP A 34 -7.23 -27.31 34.24
N ALA A 35 -7.62 -27.10 35.50
CA ALA A 35 -6.85 -27.52 36.67
C ALA A 35 -6.95 -29.03 36.97
N SER A 36 -7.86 -29.76 36.32
CA SER A 36 -8.03 -31.20 36.48
C SER A 36 -7.00 -32.01 35.67
N CYS A 37 -6.37 -31.40 34.67
CA CYS A 37 -5.30 -32.03 33.91
C CYS A 37 -4.00 -32.08 34.72
N PRO A 38 -3.39 -33.28 34.88
CA PRO A 38 -2.16 -33.41 35.65
C PRO A 38 -1.00 -32.76 34.90
N ILE A 39 -0.69 -31.52 35.28
CA ILE A 39 0.47 -30.75 34.81
C ILE A 39 1.77 -31.59 34.81
N PRO A 40 2.05 -32.47 35.81
CA PRO A 40 3.22 -33.35 35.77
C PRO A 40 3.30 -34.27 34.54
N ALA A 41 2.17 -34.77 34.03
CA ALA A 41 2.12 -35.65 32.85
C ALA A 41 2.40 -34.88 31.54
N VAL A 42 1.99 -33.61 31.47
CA VAL A 42 2.33 -32.70 30.35
C VAL A 42 3.80 -32.34 30.40
N ARG A 43 4.33 -32.00 31.59
CA ARG A 43 5.75 -31.71 31.83
C ARG A 43 6.66 -32.87 31.46
N GLN A 44 6.28 -34.11 31.77
CA GLN A 44 7.08 -35.29 31.41
C GLN A 44 7.27 -35.42 29.89
N LYS A 45 6.32 -34.94 29.08
CA LYS A 45 6.39 -34.98 27.62
C LYS A 45 7.13 -33.79 27.01
N THR A 46 6.99 -32.60 27.59
CA THR A 46 7.54 -31.33 27.07
C THR A 46 8.88 -30.93 27.69
N GLY A 47 9.23 -31.50 28.84
CA GLY A 47 10.38 -31.12 29.67
C GLY A 47 10.24 -29.78 30.38
N GLY A 48 9.18 -28.99 30.14
CA GLY A 48 9.20 -27.55 30.37
C GLY A 48 8.60 -26.99 31.66
N ALA A 49 9.09 -25.83 32.08
CA ALA A 49 8.51 -24.99 33.11
C ALA A 49 7.14 -24.43 32.67
N VAL A 50 6.23 -24.34 33.64
CA VAL A 50 4.85 -23.89 33.41
C VAL A 50 4.73 -22.47 33.91
N SER A 51 4.42 -21.53 33.02
CA SER A 51 4.12 -20.14 33.37
C SER A 51 2.61 -19.98 33.58
N TRP A 52 2.24 -19.39 34.72
CA TRP A 52 0.84 -19.33 35.16
C TRP A 52 0.09 -18.12 34.55
N PHE A 53 -1.10 -18.36 33.99
CA PHE A 53 -2.04 -17.30 33.60
C PHE A 53 -3.45 -17.71 34.07
N GLU A 54 -4.00 -17.02 35.08
CA GLU A 54 -5.39 -17.17 35.49
C GLU A 54 -6.18 -15.96 34.99
N LYS A 55 -7.24 -16.20 34.20
CA LYS A 55 -8.18 -15.14 33.84
C LYS A 55 -9.59 -15.54 34.24
N LYS A 56 -9.99 -15.18 35.46
CA LYS A 56 -11.40 -15.25 35.88
C LYS A 56 -12.15 -14.09 35.25
N SER A 57 -13.01 -14.40 34.30
CA SER A 57 -13.97 -13.47 33.69
C SER A 57 -15.37 -14.02 33.94
N ALA A 58 -16.34 -13.15 34.23
CA ALA A 58 -17.74 -13.53 34.45
C ALA A 58 -18.40 -14.26 33.25
N ARG A 59 -17.74 -14.33 32.08
CA ARG A 59 -18.22 -15.01 30.87
C ARG A 59 -17.37 -16.20 30.41
N ILE A 60 -16.23 -16.49 31.05
CA ILE A 60 -15.31 -17.58 30.66
C ILE A 60 -14.93 -18.36 31.93
N SER A 61 -15.45 -19.58 32.09
CA SER A 61 -15.26 -20.44 33.27
C SER A 61 -14.09 -21.42 33.15
N ARG A 62 -13.20 -21.26 32.16
CA ARG A 62 -12.10 -22.19 31.90
C ARG A 62 -10.76 -21.59 32.31
N VAL A 63 -10.03 -22.29 33.18
CA VAL A 63 -8.62 -22.05 33.47
C VAL A 63 -7.81 -22.73 32.36
N ALA A 64 -6.75 -22.10 31.88
CA ALA A 64 -5.87 -22.70 30.87
C ALA A 64 -4.42 -22.41 31.24
N HIS A 65 -3.57 -23.42 31.17
CA HIS A 65 -2.15 -23.28 31.52
C HIS A 65 -1.30 -23.19 30.26
N ALA A 66 -0.38 -22.23 30.22
CA ALA A 66 0.60 -22.10 29.14
C ALA A 66 1.91 -22.80 29.51
N VAL A 67 2.42 -23.65 28.62
CA VAL A 67 3.68 -24.39 28.79
C VAL A 67 4.60 -24.11 27.61
N VAL A 68 5.86 -23.78 27.91
CA VAL A 68 6.91 -23.63 26.91
C VAL A 68 7.76 -24.89 26.87
N ALA A 69 8.13 -25.37 25.69
CA ALA A 69 9.00 -26.55 25.56
C ALA A 69 10.44 -26.24 26.03
N GLU A 70 11.05 -27.11 26.85
CA GLU A 70 12.45 -26.96 27.32
C GLU A 70 13.45 -27.81 26.52
N ARG A 71 12.96 -28.67 25.65
CA ARG A 71 13.77 -29.41 24.69
C ARG A 71 13.23 -29.21 23.30
N ASP A 72 14.08 -29.53 22.34
CA ASP A 72 13.68 -29.61 20.95
C ASP A 72 12.61 -30.70 20.77
N LEU A 73 11.55 -30.34 20.05
CA LEU A 73 10.42 -31.21 19.75
C LEU A 73 10.44 -31.56 18.26
N ARG A 74 10.24 -32.85 17.96
CA ARG A 74 10.05 -33.29 16.58
C ARG A 74 8.59 -33.21 16.19
N ALA A 75 8.31 -33.20 14.88
CA ALA A 75 6.95 -33.29 14.37
C ALA A 75 6.15 -34.46 14.99
N SER A 76 6.80 -35.61 15.20
CA SER A 76 6.20 -36.78 15.87
C SER A 76 5.76 -36.50 17.31
N ASP A 77 6.52 -35.68 18.05
CA ASP A 77 6.22 -35.32 19.44
C ASP A 77 4.95 -34.47 19.49
N LEU A 78 4.80 -33.52 18.56
CA LEU A 78 3.64 -32.65 18.45
C LEU A 78 2.37 -33.41 18.05
N ILE A 79 2.49 -34.36 17.13
CA ILE A 79 1.38 -35.24 16.73
C ILE A 79 0.92 -36.07 17.93
N ALA A 80 1.85 -36.70 18.65
CA ALA A 80 1.53 -37.48 19.85
C ALA A 80 0.91 -36.62 20.97
N MET A 81 1.28 -35.34 21.05
CA MET A 81 0.72 -34.38 22.00
C MET A 81 -0.70 -33.94 21.62
N LYS A 82 -1.02 -33.78 20.33
CA LYS A 82 -2.37 -33.41 19.86
C LYS A 82 -3.43 -34.48 20.19
N HIS A 83 -3.01 -35.73 20.36
CA HIS A 83 -3.87 -36.82 20.81
C HIS A 83 -4.08 -36.87 22.33
N ASN A 84 -3.43 -36.00 23.10
CA ASN A 84 -3.64 -35.90 24.54
C ASN A 84 -4.87 -35.03 24.83
N SER A 85 -5.88 -35.59 25.50
CA SER A 85 -7.10 -34.88 25.88
C SER A 85 -6.87 -33.64 26.76
N CYS A 86 -5.71 -33.55 27.40
CA CYS A 86 -5.32 -32.39 28.21
C CYS A 86 -4.72 -31.23 27.41
N ILE A 87 -4.31 -31.40 26.16
CA ILE A 87 -3.72 -30.32 25.35
C ILE A 87 -4.80 -29.77 24.42
N GLN A 88 -5.21 -28.53 24.64
CA GLN A 88 -6.22 -27.86 23.81
C GLN A 88 -5.61 -27.27 22.55
N GLU A 89 -4.48 -26.56 22.70
CA GLU A 89 -3.85 -25.84 21.60
C GLU A 89 -2.32 -25.90 21.69
N ILE A 90 -1.68 -25.81 20.53
CA ILE A 90 -0.22 -25.70 20.37
C ILE A 90 0.03 -24.58 19.37
N ALA A 91 0.92 -23.65 19.69
CA ALA A 91 1.24 -22.49 18.87
C ALA A 91 2.74 -22.16 18.92
N ALA A 92 3.22 -21.34 17.98
CA ALA A 92 4.56 -20.78 18.06
C ALA A 92 4.65 -19.75 19.21
N ASN A 93 5.83 -19.60 19.81
CA ASN A 93 6.13 -18.67 20.90
C ASN A 93 7.11 -17.57 20.45
N PRO A 94 6.68 -16.61 19.59
CA PRO A 94 7.57 -15.58 19.08
C PRO A 94 7.94 -14.57 20.18
N LYS A 95 9.14 -13.98 20.07
CA LYS A 95 9.53 -12.83 20.91
C LYS A 95 8.56 -11.66 20.66
N ILE A 96 7.89 -11.20 21.72
CA ILE A 96 7.06 -9.98 21.69
C ILE A 96 7.95 -8.82 22.14
N ARG A 97 8.04 -7.76 21.32
CA ARG A 97 8.72 -6.51 21.67
C ARG A 97 7.68 -5.45 22.01
N ILE A 98 8.02 -4.52 22.92
CA ILE A 98 7.22 -3.30 23.11
C ILE A 98 7.22 -2.53 21.79
N ALA A 99 6.04 -2.29 21.23
CA ALA A 99 5.88 -1.48 20.03
C ALA A 99 5.90 0.00 20.40
N SER A 100 7.08 0.61 20.45
CA SER A 100 7.16 2.04 20.11
C SER A 100 7.10 2.11 18.59
N ALA A 101 5.93 2.42 18.03
CA ALA A 101 5.85 2.69 16.60
C ALA A 101 6.70 3.94 16.34
N LEU A 102 7.69 3.83 15.44
CA LEU A 102 8.16 5.01 14.72
C LEU A 102 6.94 5.52 13.96
N THR A 103 6.28 6.53 14.50
CA THR A 103 5.19 7.23 13.84
C THR A 103 5.79 8.43 13.16
N ASP A 104 5.43 8.62 11.89
CA ASP A 104 5.82 9.81 11.17
C ASP A 104 5.13 11.02 11.80
N GLU A 105 5.86 12.13 11.87
CA GLU A 105 5.52 13.27 12.71
C GLU A 105 4.07 13.74 12.48
N TRP A 106 3.62 13.75 11.23
CA TRP A 106 2.34 14.34 10.81
C TRP A 106 1.32 13.27 10.39
N LEU A 107 1.52 12.00 10.75
CA LEU A 107 0.60 10.90 10.41
C LEU A 107 -0.82 11.14 10.95
N THR A 108 -0.96 11.73 12.13
CA THR A 108 -2.27 12.06 12.71
C THR A 108 -2.99 13.19 11.99
N ASP A 109 -2.24 14.02 11.25
CA ASP A 109 -2.76 15.15 10.49
C ASP A 109 -3.15 14.75 9.06
N GLN A 110 -2.79 13.54 8.61
CA GLN A 110 -3.30 12.94 7.37
C GLN A 110 -4.75 12.44 7.52
N ARG A 111 -5.68 13.39 7.61
CA ARG A 111 -7.12 13.13 7.88
C ARG A 111 -7.85 12.32 6.80
N ALA A 112 -7.23 12.13 5.64
CA ALA A 112 -7.72 11.27 4.56
C ALA A 112 -7.60 9.77 4.87
N TRP A 113 -6.61 9.36 5.68
CA TRP A 113 -6.24 7.96 5.90
C TRP A 113 -7.33 7.09 6.53
N PRO A 114 -8.11 7.58 7.50
CA PRO A 114 -9.25 6.82 8.01
C PRO A 114 -10.32 6.54 6.95
N ALA A 115 -10.57 7.49 6.03
CA ALA A 115 -11.63 7.37 5.03
C ALA A 115 -11.35 6.30 3.96
N ILE A 116 -10.07 5.92 3.78
CA ILE A 116 -9.63 4.88 2.85
C ILE A 116 -9.07 3.64 3.56
N ALA A 117 -9.33 3.49 4.86
CA ALA A 117 -8.84 2.37 5.67
C ALA A 117 -7.32 2.13 5.56
N HIS A 118 -6.52 3.20 5.46
CA HIS A 118 -5.08 3.13 5.23
C HIS A 118 -4.35 2.22 6.24
N ALA A 119 -4.74 2.27 7.52
CA ALA A 119 -4.14 1.43 8.55
C ALA A 119 -4.37 -0.09 8.33
N ASP A 120 -5.49 -0.47 7.72
CA ASP A 120 -5.76 -1.87 7.38
C ASP A 120 -4.98 -2.31 6.15
N ALA A 121 -4.87 -1.42 5.14
CA ALA A 121 -3.99 -1.61 4.01
C ALA A 121 -2.53 -1.81 4.47
N GLU A 122 -2.05 -1.01 5.42
CA GLU A 122 -0.70 -1.16 5.98
C GLU A 122 -0.49 -2.55 6.60
N ARG A 123 -1.45 -3.04 7.38
CA ARG A 123 -1.38 -4.36 8.03
C ARG A 123 -1.30 -5.50 7.03
N VAL A 124 -1.94 -5.37 5.87
CA VAL A 124 -1.97 -6.40 4.83
C VAL A 124 -0.76 -6.30 3.92
N PHE A 125 -0.58 -5.15 3.27
CA PHE A 125 0.41 -4.99 2.20
C PHE A 125 1.85 -4.88 2.71
N TYR A 126 2.06 -4.58 3.98
CA TYR A 126 3.40 -4.50 4.57
C TYR A 126 3.66 -5.57 5.62
N HIS A 127 2.82 -6.60 5.64
CA HIS A 127 3.01 -7.71 6.57
C HIS A 127 4.37 -8.39 6.34
N PRO A 128 5.17 -8.69 7.39
CA PRO A 128 6.49 -9.29 7.24
C PRO A 128 6.54 -10.67 6.56
N LEU A 129 5.43 -11.42 6.55
CA LEU A 129 5.40 -12.76 5.95
C LEU A 129 4.85 -12.81 4.53
N TYR A 130 3.92 -11.92 4.18
CA TYR A 130 3.15 -12.02 2.92
C TYR A 130 2.89 -10.67 2.26
N GLY A 131 3.37 -9.57 2.84
CA GLY A 131 3.29 -8.25 2.23
C GLY A 131 4.21 -8.12 1.01
N ILE A 132 4.17 -6.95 0.40
CA ILE A 132 4.92 -6.58 -0.79
C ILE A 132 6.43 -6.75 -0.55
N ARG A 133 7.11 -7.25 -1.60
CA ARG A 133 8.57 -7.45 -1.65
C ARG A 133 9.21 -6.87 -2.90
N ARG A 134 8.42 -6.19 -3.74
CA ARG A 134 8.87 -5.63 -4.99
C ARG A 134 8.40 -4.20 -5.10
N SER A 135 9.33 -3.35 -5.51
CA SER A 135 8.99 -1.98 -5.85
C SER A 135 8.15 -1.93 -7.13
N VAL A 136 7.36 -0.88 -7.25
CA VAL A 136 6.54 -0.57 -8.42
C VAL A 136 6.92 0.81 -8.91
N VAL A 137 7.17 0.92 -10.22
CA VAL A 137 7.48 2.21 -10.85
C VAL A 137 6.18 2.98 -11.06
N VAL A 138 6.09 4.16 -10.45
CA VAL A 138 4.94 5.05 -10.56
C VAL A 138 5.40 6.38 -11.16
N ALA A 139 4.98 6.66 -12.39
CA ALA A 139 5.26 7.94 -13.03
C ALA A 139 4.34 9.03 -12.48
N VAL A 140 4.94 10.15 -12.11
CA VAL A 140 4.27 11.39 -11.70
C VAL A 140 4.43 12.38 -12.85
N VAL A 141 3.44 12.40 -13.75
CA VAL A 141 3.42 13.32 -14.90
C VAL A 141 2.76 14.62 -14.46
N ASP A 142 3.57 15.61 -14.10
CA ASP A 142 3.13 16.80 -13.34
C ASP A 142 4.14 17.97 -13.49
N THR A 143 4.24 18.87 -12.50
CA THR A 143 5.19 20.00 -12.44
C THR A 143 6.65 19.61 -12.12
N GLY A 144 6.94 18.32 -12.02
CA GLY A 144 8.19 17.76 -11.52
C GLY A 144 8.09 17.25 -10.07
N VAL A 145 9.18 16.75 -9.51
CA VAL A 145 9.25 16.33 -8.09
C VAL A 145 10.50 16.88 -7.45
N GLN A 146 10.41 17.38 -6.21
CA GLN A 146 11.59 17.76 -5.45
C GLN A 146 12.44 16.52 -5.12
N MET A 147 13.51 16.33 -5.87
CA MET A 147 14.36 15.12 -5.87
C MET A 147 15.08 14.86 -4.55
N ASP A 148 15.35 15.91 -3.77
CA ASP A 148 16.07 15.86 -2.50
C ASP A 148 15.14 16.00 -1.27
N HIS A 149 13.81 15.96 -1.46
CA HIS A 149 12.88 16.00 -0.34
C HIS A 149 13.17 14.82 0.62
N PRO A 150 13.38 15.06 1.93
CA PRO A 150 13.87 14.03 2.85
C PRO A 150 12.93 12.82 2.97
N ASP A 151 11.64 13.05 2.73
CA ASP A 151 10.59 12.03 2.74
C ASP A 151 10.40 11.29 1.41
N LEU A 152 11.03 11.75 0.32
CA LEU A 152 10.88 11.18 -1.04
C LEU A 152 12.20 10.71 -1.67
N VAL A 153 13.35 11.23 -1.26
CA VAL A 153 14.65 11.00 -1.93
C VAL A 153 15.03 9.52 -2.07
N ARG A 154 14.59 8.67 -1.14
CA ARG A 154 14.83 7.21 -1.17
C ARG A 154 13.84 6.44 -2.07
N ARG A 155 12.87 7.13 -2.65
CA ARG A 155 11.78 6.61 -3.48
C ARG A 155 11.92 7.00 -4.94
N MET A 156 12.86 7.87 -5.29
CA MET A 156 13.05 8.29 -6.67
C MET A 156 13.47 7.11 -7.56
N TRP A 157 12.77 6.92 -8.66
CA TRP A 157 13.14 6.01 -9.75
C TRP A 157 14.48 6.44 -10.34
N ARG A 158 15.25 5.47 -10.81
CA ARG A 158 16.58 5.70 -11.40
C ARG A 158 16.76 4.82 -12.62
N SER A 159 17.30 5.39 -13.67
CA SER A 159 17.81 4.71 -14.85
C SER A 159 19.28 5.04 -15.07
N ALA A 160 19.86 4.55 -16.17
CA ALA A 160 21.20 4.95 -16.58
C ALA A 160 21.29 6.42 -17.02
N SER A 161 20.17 7.03 -17.44
CA SER A 161 20.13 8.41 -17.94
C SER A 161 19.75 9.44 -16.86
N GLY A 162 19.24 9.02 -15.71
CA GLY A 162 18.86 9.94 -14.64
C GLY A 162 17.72 9.41 -13.79
N PHE A 163 16.85 10.31 -13.35
CA PHE A 163 15.73 9.99 -12.46
C PHE A 163 14.35 10.20 -13.09
N GLY A 164 14.30 10.79 -14.27
CA GLY A 164 13.09 11.29 -14.90
C GLY A 164 13.45 12.15 -16.11
N TYR A 165 12.50 12.92 -16.61
CA TYR A 165 12.74 13.85 -17.73
C TYR A 165 11.85 15.08 -17.62
N ASP A 166 12.36 16.22 -18.05
CA ASP A 166 11.63 17.48 -18.16
C ASP A 166 11.29 17.78 -19.63
N PHE A 167 10.04 17.53 -19.99
CA PHE A 167 9.52 17.85 -21.32
C PHE A 167 9.16 19.33 -21.47
N PHE A 168 8.95 20.06 -20.38
CA PHE A 168 8.61 21.48 -20.41
C PHE A 168 9.85 22.33 -20.76
N ASN A 169 11.00 22.03 -20.14
CA ASN A 169 12.27 22.72 -20.43
C ASN A 169 13.14 21.97 -21.46
N GLY A 170 12.89 20.68 -21.70
CA GLY A 170 13.60 19.87 -22.68
C GLY A 170 14.96 19.36 -22.20
N ASP A 171 15.07 18.96 -20.94
CA ASP A 171 16.30 18.44 -20.32
C ASP A 171 16.05 17.26 -19.36
N ASP A 172 17.13 16.71 -18.78
CA ASP A 172 17.10 15.55 -17.88
C ASP A 172 16.87 15.94 -16.39
N ASP A 173 16.48 17.19 -16.08
CA ASP A 173 16.23 17.66 -14.71
C ASP A 173 14.72 17.83 -14.43
N PRO A 174 14.02 16.79 -13.95
CA PRO A 174 12.57 16.84 -13.70
C PRO A 174 12.23 17.51 -12.35
N SER A 175 13.08 18.39 -11.85
CA SER A 175 12.90 19.05 -10.55
C SER A 175 11.67 19.95 -10.54
N ASP A 176 10.93 19.89 -9.43
CA ASP A 176 9.74 20.70 -9.22
C ASP A 176 10.12 22.16 -8.90
N ASP A 177 9.45 23.11 -9.54
CA ASP A 177 9.56 24.55 -9.29
C ASP A 177 8.21 25.20 -8.97
N GLN A 178 7.15 24.39 -8.85
CA GLN A 178 5.79 24.83 -8.52
C GLN A 178 5.34 24.28 -7.15
N GLY A 179 5.50 22.97 -6.92
CA GLY A 179 5.17 22.26 -5.68
C GLY A 179 4.07 21.21 -5.78
N HIS A 180 3.24 21.26 -6.82
CA HIS A 180 2.09 20.36 -7.02
C HIS A 180 2.54 18.92 -7.26
N GLY A 181 3.49 18.68 -8.17
CA GLY A 181 4.01 17.34 -8.44
C GLY A 181 4.73 16.74 -7.23
N THR A 182 5.45 17.54 -6.43
CA THR A 182 6.00 17.10 -5.14
C THR A 182 4.90 16.66 -4.16
N HIS A 183 3.77 17.37 -4.12
CA HIS A 183 2.63 17.02 -3.28
C HIS A 183 1.95 15.71 -3.72
N VAL A 184 1.77 15.54 -5.03
CA VAL A 184 1.24 14.32 -5.65
C VAL A 184 2.16 13.12 -5.36
N ALA A 185 3.48 13.29 -5.52
CA ALA A 185 4.47 12.27 -5.24
C ALA A 185 4.45 11.78 -3.79
N GLY A 186 4.25 12.67 -2.81
CA GLY A 186 4.11 12.30 -1.41
C GLY A 186 2.91 11.43 -1.10
N LEU A 187 1.76 11.71 -1.72
CA LEU A 187 0.54 10.91 -1.52
C LEU A 187 0.70 9.48 -2.04
N ILE A 188 1.48 9.32 -3.11
CA ILE A 188 1.81 8.01 -3.67
C ILE A 188 2.83 7.30 -2.78
N GLY A 189 3.96 7.95 -2.48
CA GLY A 189 5.18 7.24 -2.11
C GLY A 189 6.00 7.82 -0.96
N ALA A 190 5.53 8.82 -0.20
CA ALA A 190 6.28 9.29 0.98
C ALA A 190 6.63 8.13 1.92
N GLU A 191 7.87 8.10 2.39
CA GLU A 191 8.43 6.94 3.08
C GLU A 191 7.76 6.70 4.43
N ARG A 192 7.35 5.47 4.67
CA ARG A 192 6.67 5.10 5.91
C ARG A 192 7.65 4.86 7.04
N ALA A 193 7.27 5.28 8.24
CA ALA A 193 7.93 4.98 9.51
C ALA A 193 9.41 5.41 9.54
N ASN A 194 9.75 6.50 8.84
CA ASN A 194 11.07 7.12 8.88
C ASN A 194 11.19 8.17 10.00
N GLY A 195 10.09 8.49 10.68
CA GLY A 195 10.04 9.39 11.82
C GLY A 195 9.98 10.87 11.45
N ILE A 196 9.71 11.21 10.19
CA ILE A 196 9.52 12.58 9.72
C ILE A 196 8.25 12.67 8.87
N GLY A 197 7.63 13.84 8.81
CA GLY A 197 6.67 14.11 7.73
C GLY A 197 5.43 13.22 7.69
N VAL A 198 5.13 12.74 6.48
CA VAL A 198 3.87 12.10 6.11
C VAL A 198 4.10 10.69 5.59
N ARG A 199 3.02 9.94 5.32
CA ARG A 199 3.08 8.64 4.64
C ARG A 199 2.44 8.73 3.26
N GLY A 200 3.03 8.02 2.31
CA GLY A 200 2.39 7.69 1.04
C GLY A 200 1.71 6.33 1.10
N ILE A 201 0.75 6.10 0.21
CA ILE A 201 -0.03 4.86 0.17
C ILE A 201 0.85 3.64 -0.20
N MET A 202 1.68 3.77 -1.24
CA MET A 202 2.63 2.74 -1.68
C MET A 202 3.95 2.79 -0.89
N GLY A 203 4.20 3.90 -0.19
CA GLY A 203 5.27 4.01 0.80
C GLY A 203 6.63 3.55 0.30
N GLU A 204 7.31 2.72 1.08
CA GLU A 204 8.68 2.28 0.80
C GLU A 204 8.86 1.42 -0.46
N TRP A 205 7.78 0.93 -1.05
CA TRP A 205 7.81 0.15 -2.29
C TRP A 205 7.61 1.01 -3.55
N ALA A 206 7.40 2.32 -3.42
CA ALA A 206 7.30 3.20 -4.57
C ALA A 206 8.68 3.47 -5.20
N GLN A 207 8.74 3.42 -6.53
CA GLN A 207 9.77 4.04 -7.36
C GLN A 207 9.13 5.18 -8.17
N LEU A 208 9.17 6.39 -7.63
CA LEU A 208 8.57 7.59 -8.20
C LEU A 208 9.40 8.08 -9.38
N MET A 209 8.85 8.02 -10.58
CA MET A 209 9.46 8.53 -11.82
C MET A 209 8.89 9.93 -12.11
N PRO A 210 9.63 11.01 -11.85
CA PRO A 210 9.18 12.36 -12.13
C PRO A 210 9.21 12.62 -13.64
N VAL A 211 8.09 13.09 -14.18
CA VAL A 211 7.97 13.45 -15.60
C VAL A 211 7.37 14.84 -15.65
N LYS A 212 8.23 15.84 -15.87
CA LYS A 212 7.81 17.22 -15.82
C LYS A 212 7.21 17.64 -17.15
N THR A 213 5.96 18.07 -17.12
CA THR A 213 5.19 18.51 -18.30
C THR A 213 4.49 19.85 -18.09
N GLN A 214 4.51 20.37 -16.86
CA GLN A 214 4.05 21.71 -16.50
C GLN A 214 5.18 22.52 -15.86
N GLY A 215 5.17 23.83 -16.11
CA GLY A 215 6.11 24.78 -15.53
C GLY A 215 5.65 25.36 -14.20
N LYS A 216 6.37 26.39 -13.75
CA LYS A 216 6.17 27.08 -12.47
C LYS A 216 4.78 27.71 -12.25
N ASP A 217 4.04 27.99 -13.32
CA ASP A 217 2.68 28.52 -13.25
C ASP A 217 1.60 27.41 -13.19
N GLY A 218 2.01 26.14 -13.27
CA GLY A 218 1.13 24.98 -13.37
C GLY A 218 0.57 24.74 -14.77
N GLY A 219 0.96 25.54 -15.77
CA GLY A 219 0.60 25.37 -17.16
C GLY A 219 1.63 24.52 -17.93
N GLY A 220 1.20 23.91 -19.03
CA GLY A 220 2.07 23.10 -19.88
C GLY A 220 1.47 22.90 -21.27
N LEU A 221 2.29 22.52 -22.24
CA LEU A 221 1.80 22.22 -23.58
C LEU A 221 1.26 20.79 -23.64
N LEU A 222 0.21 20.59 -24.43
CA LEU A 222 -0.33 19.26 -24.70
C LEU A 222 0.74 18.33 -25.32
N SER A 223 1.66 18.87 -26.11
CA SER A 223 2.79 18.11 -26.68
C SER A 223 3.67 17.48 -25.60
N ASP A 224 3.93 18.22 -24.53
CA ASP A 224 4.84 17.82 -23.46
C ASP A 224 4.17 16.74 -22.61
N LEU A 225 2.86 16.90 -22.35
CA LEU A 225 2.03 15.87 -21.74
C LEU A 225 2.00 14.57 -22.56
N VAL A 226 1.73 14.68 -23.87
CA VAL A 226 1.68 13.52 -24.79
C VAL A 226 3.02 12.78 -24.79
N ASN A 227 4.12 13.51 -24.93
CA ASN A 227 5.46 12.92 -24.94
C ASN A 227 5.83 12.32 -23.58
N GLY A 228 5.49 13.00 -22.48
CA GLY A 228 5.71 12.53 -21.12
C GLY A 228 4.99 11.22 -20.81
N VAL A 229 3.71 11.09 -21.20
CA VAL A 229 2.94 9.85 -21.02
C VAL A 229 3.57 8.69 -21.80
N ARG A 230 3.92 8.92 -23.07
CA ARG A 230 4.54 7.87 -23.91
C ARG A 230 5.90 7.46 -23.34
N TRP A 231 6.73 8.44 -23.01
CA TRP A 231 8.06 8.20 -22.46
C TRP A 231 8.01 7.45 -21.13
N ALA A 232 7.12 7.83 -20.22
CA ALA A 232 6.96 7.14 -18.93
C ALA A 232 6.64 5.65 -19.13
N ALA A 233 5.72 5.34 -20.04
CA ALA A 233 5.39 3.96 -20.38
C ALA A 233 6.58 3.22 -21.02
N ASP A 234 7.28 3.86 -21.96
CA ASP A 234 8.48 3.30 -22.62
C ASP A 234 9.62 3.04 -21.62
N GLN A 235 9.71 3.83 -20.54
CA GLN A 235 10.65 3.62 -19.43
C GLN A 235 10.17 2.56 -18.42
N GLY A 236 9.01 1.95 -18.63
CA GLY A 236 8.48 0.87 -17.81
C GLY A 236 7.72 1.33 -16.57
N ALA A 237 7.12 2.52 -16.60
CA ALA A 237 6.16 2.92 -15.58
C ALA A 237 4.98 1.94 -15.55
N GLU A 238 4.68 1.41 -14.37
CA GLU A 238 3.58 0.45 -14.19
C GLU A 238 2.28 1.16 -13.84
N VAL A 239 2.40 2.31 -13.19
CA VAL A 239 1.30 3.24 -12.92
C VAL A 239 1.71 4.61 -13.41
N ILE A 240 0.83 5.31 -14.14
CA ILE A 240 1.05 6.69 -14.59
C ILE A 240 -0.04 7.56 -13.98
N ASN A 241 0.36 8.46 -13.10
CA ASN A 241 -0.54 9.40 -12.45
C ASN A 241 -0.62 10.72 -13.26
N LEU A 242 -1.83 11.07 -13.69
CA LEU A 242 -2.17 12.31 -14.38
C LEU A 242 -3.07 13.16 -13.47
N SER A 243 -2.45 13.89 -12.55
CA SER A 243 -3.14 14.80 -11.61
C SER A 243 -3.52 16.13 -12.27
N LEU A 244 -3.98 16.06 -13.51
CA LEU A 244 -4.28 17.18 -14.39
C LEU A 244 -5.55 16.89 -15.19
N ALA A 245 -6.21 17.95 -15.63
CA ALA A 245 -7.36 17.86 -16.52
C ALA A 245 -7.38 19.08 -17.45
N GLY A 246 -7.80 18.85 -18.69
CA GLY A 246 -8.02 19.88 -19.70
C GLY A 246 -9.43 19.79 -20.27
N ARG A 247 -10.02 20.93 -20.61
CA ARG A 247 -11.26 20.97 -21.38
C ARG A 247 -10.91 20.66 -22.82
N GLN A 248 -11.70 19.79 -23.46
CA GLN A 248 -11.60 19.29 -24.85
C GLN A 248 -11.03 17.88 -24.97
N ASP A 249 -11.54 17.19 -26.00
CA ASP A 249 -11.00 15.95 -26.53
C ASP A 249 -9.71 16.23 -27.32
N SER A 250 -8.77 15.30 -27.23
CA SER A 250 -7.48 15.30 -27.89
C SER A 250 -7.15 13.87 -28.32
N PRO A 251 -7.35 13.53 -29.61
CA PRO A 251 -7.03 12.21 -30.14
C PRO A 251 -5.57 11.80 -29.94
N VAL A 252 -4.64 12.77 -29.92
CA VAL A 252 -3.21 12.51 -29.70
C VAL A 252 -2.89 12.15 -28.25
N LEU A 253 -3.58 12.76 -27.28
CA LEU A 253 -3.47 12.39 -25.87
C LEU A 253 -4.12 11.03 -25.62
N ARG A 254 -5.27 10.77 -26.26
CA ARG A 254 -5.91 9.46 -26.22
C ARG A 254 -4.97 8.36 -26.71
N ALA A 255 -4.33 8.57 -27.87
CA ALA A 255 -3.36 7.63 -28.43
C ALA A 255 -2.12 7.42 -27.55
N ALA A 256 -1.67 8.45 -26.81
CA ALA A 256 -0.57 8.31 -25.85
C ALA A 256 -0.96 7.43 -24.65
N ILE A 257 -2.19 7.55 -24.18
CA ILE A 257 -2.74 6.71 -23.09
C ILE A 257 -2.97 5.29 -23.57
N GLU A 258 -3.54 5.10 -24.76
CA GLU A 258 -3.66 3.78 -25.42
C GLU A 258 -2.28 3.10 -25.55
N HIS A 259 -1.24 3.86 -25.93
CA HIS A 259 0.14 3.36 -25.97
C HIS A 259 0.63 2.90 -24.60
N ALA A 260 0.44 3.71 -23.55
CA ALA A 260 0.82 3.33 -22.19
C ALA A 260 0.11 2.06 -21.70
N ILE A 261 -1.20 1.97 -21.93
CA ILE A 261 -2.01 0.80 -21.60
C ILE A 261 -1.52 -0.44 -22.36
N SER A 262 -1.15 -0.29 -23.64
CA SER A 262 -0.62 -1.40 -24.44
C SER A 262 0.71 -1.96 -23.91
N LEU A 263 1.45 -1.16 -23.14
CA LEU A 263 2.67 -1.55 -22.43
C LEU A 263 2.40 -2.04 -20.99
N ASN A 264 1.13 -2.26 -20.65
CA ASN A 264 0.64 -2.72 -19.34
C ASN A 264 0.75 -1.67 -18.21
N SER A 265 0.84 -0.39 -18.54
CA SER A 265 0.70 0.67 -17.55
C SER A 265 -0.77 0.86 -17.17
N VAL A 266 -1.07 0.99 -15.88
CA VAL A 266 -2.35 1.54 -15.41
C VAL A 266 -2.23 3.05 -15.42
N VAL A 267 -3.11 3.74 -16.14
CA VAL A 267 -3.14 5.20 -16.16
C VAL A 267 -4.24 5.67 -15.21
N VAL A 268 -3.95 6.64 -14.36
CA VAL A 268 -4.91 7.19 -13.39
C VAL A 268 -5.03 8.68 -13.61
N ALA A 269 -6.24 9.18 -13.89
CA ALA A 269 -6.47 10.56 -14.27
C ALA A 269 -7.49 11.26 -13.36
N ALA A 270 -7.17 12.49 -12.95
CA ALA A 270 -8.07 13.34 -12.20
C ALA A 270 -9.27 13.81 -13.06
N ALA A 271 -10.45 13.91 -12.45
CA ALA A 271 -11.68 14.34 -13.13
C ALA A 271 -11.70 15.83 -13.54
N GLY A 272 -10.91 16.67 -12.86
CA GLY A 272 -10.96 18.12 -12.97
C GLY A 272 -11.79 18.78 -11.88
N ASN A 273 -11.65 20.11 -11.74
CA ASN A 273 -12.04 20.86 -10.54
C ASN A 273 -13.06 21.98 -10.81
N ASP A 274 -13.85 21.87 -11.88
CA ASP A 274 -14.82 22.90 -12.29
C ASP A 274 -16.25 22.68 -11.73
N GLY A 275 -16.46 21.60 -10.98
CA GLY A 275 -17.75 21.26 -10.37
C GLY A 275 -18.82 20.81 -11.35
N VAL A 276 -18.44 20.48 -12.58
CA VAL A 276 -19.38 20.19 -13.67
C VAL A 276 -19.51 18.70 -13.95
N GLU A 277 -20.61 18.32 -14.60
CA GLU A 277 -20.78 16.95 -15.09
C GLU A 277 -19.99 16.74 -16.39
N ILE A 278 -19.16 15.69 -16.44
CA ILE A 278 -18.47 15.26 -17.66
C ILE A 278 -19.48 14.55 -18.57
N THR A 279 -19.64 15.07 -19.78
CA THR A 279 -20.54 14.55 -20.83
C THR A 279 -19.85 14.66 -22.19
N PRO A 280 -20.40 14.07 -23.27
CA PRO A 280 -19.87 14.30 -24.62
C PRO A 280 -19.81 15.79 -25.02
N ALA A 281 -20.72 16.63 -24.51
CA ALA A 281 -20.75 18.07 -24.79
C ALA A 281 -19.85 18.89 -23.84
N ASN A 282 -19.49 18.34 -22.69
CA ASN A 282 -18.64 18.98 -21.68
C ASN A 282 -17.50 18.03 -21.31
N PHE A 283 -16.64 17.79 -22.30
CA PHE A 283 -15.61 16.76 -22.23
C PHE A 283 -14.35 17.27 -21.53
N TYR A 284 -13.85 16.45 -20.60
CA TYR A 284 -12.61 16.68 -19.88
C TYR A 284 -11.64 15.55 -20.18
N SER A 285 -10.47 15.86 -20.72
CA SER A 285 -9.40 14.88 -20.90
C SER A 285 -8.38 15.01 -19.75
N PRO A 286 -7.75 13.90 -19.30
CA PRO A 286 -7.90 12.54 -19.81
C PRO A 286 -9.10 11.75 -19.27
N ALA A 287 -9.70 12.14 -18.14
CA ALA A 287 -10.72 11.34 -17.45
C ALA A 287 -11.92 10.94 -18.34
N GLY A 288 -12.29 11.78 -19.30
CA GLY A 288 -13.35 11.55 -20.28
C GLY A 288 -13.10 10.36 -21.21
N TYR A 289 -11.88 9.84 -21.30
CA TYR A 289 -11.59 8.65 -22.12
C TYR A 289 -11.88 7.32 -21.40
N ALA A 290 -12.12 7.33 -20.09
CA ALA A 290 -12.27 6.11 -19.30
C ALA A 290 -13.32 5.10 -19.83
N PRO A 291 -14.49 5.52 -20.34
CA PRO A 291 -15.47 4.58 -20.90
C PRO A 291 -14.95 3.78 -22.10
N GLU A 292 -13.95 4.31 -22.81
CA GLU A 292 -13.41 3.72 -24.04
C GLU A 292 -12.07 3.00 -23.81
N LEU A 293 -11.33 3.35 -22.74
CA LEU A 293 -9.95 2.90 -22.51
C LEU A 293 -9.83 2.02 -21.26
N GLN A 294 -9.95 0.70 -21.45
CA GLN A 294 -9.66 -0.25 -20.37
C GLN A 294 -8.20 -0.15 -19.93
N GLY A 295 -7.96 0.23 -18.69
CA GLY A 295 -6.61 0.49 -18.14
C GLY A 295 -6.37 1.95 -17.80
N LEU A 296 -7.26 2.86 -18.22
CA LEU A 296 -7.40 4.20 -17.67
C LEU A 296 -8.40 4.15 -16.50
N VAL A 297 -8.04 4.75 -15.37
CA VAL A 297 -8.91 4.92 -14.20
C VAL A 297 -9.18 6.40 -13.99
N SER A 298 -10.44 6.79 -14.14
CA SER A 298 -10.93 8.15 -13.92
C SER A 298 -11.32 8.38 -12.46
N VAL A 299 -10.80 9.47 -11.86
CA VAL A 299 -10.87 9.69 -10.40
C VAL A 299 -11.56 11.00 -10.03
N GLY A 300 -12.72 10.89 -9.38
CA GLY A 300 -13.39 12.00 -8.70
C GLY A 300 -12.88 12.23 -7.27
N ALA A 301 -13.33 13.31 -6.65
CA ALA A 301 -13.01 13.63 -5.27
C ALA A 301 -14.23 13.46 -4.34
N PHE A 302 -13.97 12.96 -3.14
CA PHE A 302 -14.87 13.11 -1.99
C PHE A 302 -14.14 13.80 -0.82
N ASP A 303 -14.88 14.40 0.11
CA ASP A 303 -14.33 14.96 1.34
C ASP A 303 -14.16 13.86 2.40
N ALA A 304 -12.95 13.74 2.94
CA ALA A 304 -12.59 12.66 3.85
C ALA A 304 -13.40 12.63 5.17
N LEU A 305 -14.00 13.75 5.57
CA LEU A 305 -14.64 13.87 6.89
C LEU A 305 -16.12 13.58 6.83
N ASN A 306 -16.79 14.01 5.76
CA ASN A 306 -18.23 13.85 5.61
C ASN A 306 -18.62 12.87 4.48
N LEU A 307 -17.65 12.36 3.72
CA LEU A 307 -17.83 11.40 2.63
C LEU A 307 -18.75 11.90 1.50
N THR A 308 -18.86 13.22 1.33
CA THR A 308 -19.64 13.85 0.27
C THR A 308 -18.74 14.38 -0.84
N LYS A 309 -19.29 14.56 -2.05
CA LYS A 309 -18.56 15.16 -3.18
C LYS A 309 -18.34 16.67 -2.95
N PRO A 310 -17.09 17.18 -2.95
CA PRO A 310 -16.83 18.62 -2.91
C PRO A 310 -17.45 19.34 -4.10
N GLY A 311 -17.76 20.62 -3.91
CA GLY A 311 -18.34 21.47 -4.95
C GLY A 311 -17.49 21.56 -6.21
N PHE A 312 -16.16 21.50 -6.07
CA PHE A 312 -15.22 21.57 -7.19
C PHE A 312 -15.13 20.27 -8.00
N SER A 313 -15.43 19.09 -7.44
CA SER A 313 -15.18 17.84 -8.17
C SER A 313 -16.06 17.74 -9.39
N ASN A 314 -15.44 17.65 -10.57
CA ASN A 314 -16.12 17.13 -11.75
C ASN A 314 -16.64 15.72 -11.45
N HIS A 315 -17.74 15.36 -12.08
CA HIS A 315 -18.46 14.12 -11.79
C HIS A 315 -19.13 13.58 -13.04
N SER A 316 -19.44 12.29 -13.04
CA SER A 316 -20.29 11.69 -14.06
C SER A 316 -20.63 10.26 -13.66
N PRO A 317 -21.88 9.80 -13.87
CA PRO A 317 -22.22 8.39 -13.71
C PRO A 317 -21.58 7.49 -14.78
N SER A 318 -21.10 8.06 -15.88
CA SER A 318 -20.54 7.29 -17.00
C SER A 318 -19.03 7.43 -17.13
N TYR A 319 -18.46 8.59 -16.77
CA TYR A 319 -17.05 8.90 -17.00
C TYR A 319 -16.17 8.84 -15.76
N ILE A 320 -16.74 8.71 -14.55
CA ILE A 320 -15.96 8.58 -13.30
C ILE A 320 -16.13 7.18 -12.75
N GLU A 321 -15.04 6.43 -12.65
CA GLU A 321 -15.06 5.03 -12.20
C GLU A 321 -14.90 4.89 -10.69
N ILE A 322 -14.12 5.78 -10.07
CA ILE A 322 -13.88 5.75 -8.63
C ILE A 322 -13.67 7.17 -8.10
N SER A 323 -13.88 7.34 -6.79
CA SER A 323 -13.52 8.56 -6.08
C SER A 323 -12.60 8.24 -4.90
N ALA A 324 -11.71 9.18 -4.60
CA ALA A 324 -10.82 9.14 -3.43
C ALA A 324 -10.89 10.48 -2.67
N PRO A 325 -10.32 10.57 -1.46
CA PRO A 325 -10.24 11.84 -0.75
C PRO A 325 -9.56 12.92 -1.61
N GLY A 326 -10.24 14.03 -1.83
CA GLY A 326 -9.70 15.23 -2.49
C GLY A 326 -9.81 16.48 -1.64
N SER A 327 -10.46 16.38 -0.48
CA SER A 327 -10.47 17.40 0.58
C SER A 327 -10.61 16.74 1.95
N ALA A 328 -10.32 17.49 3.01
CA ALA A 328 -10.57 17.05 4.39
C ALA A 328 -11.07 18.23 5.26
N GLY A 329 -12.29 18.67 4.98
CA GLY A 329 -12.85 19.90 5.50
C GLY A 329 -12.04 21.12 5.05
N THR A 330 -11.88 22.10 5.92
CA THR A 330 -11.12 23.33 5.63
C THR A 330 -9.60 23.18 5.72
N ARG A 331 -9.09 21.99 6.02
CA ARG A 331 -7.65 21.73 6.20
C ARG A 331 -6.97 21.11 4.99
N GLY A 332 -7.74 20.64 4.02
CA GLY A 332 -7.26 19.95 2.83
C GLY A 332 -6.49 18.65 3.07
N ILE A 333 -5.95 18.11 1.98
CA ILE A 333 -5.18 16.87 1.97
C ILE A 333 -3.71 17.21 2.19
N LEU A 334 -3.15 16.73 3.30
CA LEU A 334 -1.76 16.96 3.69
C LEU A 334 -0.78 16.02 2.97
N SER A 335 0.29 16.57 2.39
CA SER A 335 1.39 15.83 1.76
C SER A 335 2.72 16.61 1.80
N THR A 336 3.77 16.04 1.21
CA THR A 336 5.05 16.71 0.94
C THR A 336 4.87 17.95 0.07
N TYR A 337 5.80 18.92 0.16
CA TYR A 337 5.72 20.17 -0.60
C TYR A 337 7.11 20.76 -0.84
N LEU A 338 7.20 21.61 -1.86
CA LEU A 338 8.46 22.24 -2.27
C LEU A 338 9.17 22.96 -1.11
N GLY A 339 10.50 22.83 -1.07
CA GLY A 339 11.37 23.37 -0.03
C GLY A 339 11.52 22.44 1.18
N SER A 340 11.38 21.13 0.99
CA SER A 340 11.40 20.12 2.07
C SER A 340 10.36 20.39 3.15
N ARG A 341 9.21 20.91 2.73
CA ARG A 341 8.07 21.26 3.59
C ARG A 341 6.95 20.26 3.37
N TYR A 342 5.86 20.49 4.06
CA TYR A 342 4.61 19.77 3.87
C TYR A 342 3.50 20.82 3.79
N GLY A 343 2.48 20.53 3.02
CA GLY A 343 1.40 21.46 2.73
C GLY A 343 0.09 20.72 2.51
N SER A 344 -1.01 21.46 2.58
CA SER A 344 -2.33 20.91 2.29
C SER A 344 -2.90 21.52 1.03
N LEU A 345 -3.42 20.68 0.15
CA LEU A 345 -4.13 21.07 -1.07
C LEU A 345 -5.49 20.38 -1.16
N ASP A 346 -6.40 20.98 -1.92
CA ASP A 346 -7.71 20.41 -2.27
C ASP A 346 -7.80 20.23 -3.78
N GLY A 347 -8.33 19.09 -4.22
CA GLY A 347 -8.51 18.81 -5.63
C GLY A 347 -8.68 17.34 -5.96
N THR A 348 -9.26 17.07 -7.14
CA THR A 348 -9.21 15.75 -7.78
C THR A 348 -7.76 15.34 -8.09
N SER A 349 -6.84 16.29 -8.19
CA SER A 349 -5.40 16.08 -8.30
C SER A 349 -4.75 15.51 -7.04
N GLN A 350 -5.40 15.59 -5.87
CA GLN A 350 -5.01 14.86 -4.65
C GLN A 350 -5.71 13.49 -4.55
N SER A 351 -6.86 13.33 -5.19
CA SER A 351 -7.57 12.03 -5.24
C SER A 351 -6.88 11.04 -6.19
N ALA A 352 -6.49 11.48 -7.38
CA ALA A 352 -5.77 10.65 -8.37
C ALA A 352 -4.53 9.93 -7.79
N PRO A 353 -3.59 10.58 -7.08
CA PRO A 353 -2.41 9.92 -6.54
C PRO A 353 -2.76 8.89 -5.46
N MET A 354 -3.88 9.05 -4.77
CA MET A 354 -4.31 8.03 -3.81
C MET A 354 -4.72 6.74 -4.52
N VAL A 355 -5.44 6.87 -5.64
CA VAL A 355 -5.81 5.73 -6.49
C VAL A 355 -4.58 5.14 -7.17
N SER A 356 -3.63 5.97 -7.63
CA SER A 356 -2.35 5.53 -8.17
C SER A 356 -1.54 4.71 -7.14
N GLY A 357 -1.49 5.17 -5.89
CA GLY A 357 -0.88 4.42 -4.79
C GLY A 357 -1.57 3.08 -4.53
N ALA A 358 -2.91 3.04 -4.55
CA ALA A 358 -3.67 1.80 -4.39
C ALA A 358 -3.46 0.81 -5.55
N ALA A 359 -3.41 1.30 -6.79
CA ALA A 359 -3.07 0.50 -7.97
C ALA A 359 -1.65 -0.08 -7.83
N ALA A 360 -0.69 0.75 -7.40
CA ALA A 360 0.68 0.30 -7.17
C ALA A 360 0.78 -0.75 -6.04
N LEU A 361 0.03 -0.61 -4.94
CA LEU A 361 -0.07 -1.62 -3.89
C LEU A 361 -0.58 -2.96 -4.45
N ALA A 362 -1.65 -2.93 -5.24
CA ALA A 362 -2.21 -4.13 -5.86
C ALA A 362 -1.20 -4.80 -6.81
N ILE A 363 -0.54 -4.03 -7.67
CA ILE A 363 0.49 -4.53 -8.59
C ILE A 363 1.67 -5.15 -7.82
N GLY A 364 2.20 -4.43 -6.83
CA GLY A 364 3.33 -4.90 -6.00
C GLY A 364 3.00 -6.19 -5.24
N PHE A 365 1.76 -6.30 -4.74
CA PHE A 365 1.28 -7.48 -4.05
C PHE A 365 1.15 -8.69 -4.99
N LEU A 366 0.52 -8.51 -6.16
CA LEU A 366 0.36 -9.56 -7.17
C LEU A 366 1.71 -10.06 -7.70
N LYS A 367 2.65 -9.15 -7.96
CA LYS A 367 4.03 -9.50 -8.34
C LYS A 367 4.74 -10.34 -7.28
N THR A 368 4.51 -10.02 -6.00
CA THR A 368 5.08 -10.77 -4.88
C THR A 368 4.48 -12.18 -4.80
N ALA A 369 3.15 -12.30 -4.91
CA ALA A 369 2.44 -13.57 -4.84
C ALA A 369 2.83 -14.55 -5.97
N ILE A 370 2.92 -14.09 -7.21
CA ILE A 370 3.27 -14.92 -8.39
C ILE A 370 4.63 -15.63 -8.20
N ILE A 371 5.58 -14.97 -7.55
CA ILE A 371 6.91 -15.54 -7.30
C ILE A 371 6.84 -16.61 -6.22
N CYS A 372 6.06 -16.40 -5.17
CA CYS A 372 5.88 -17.44 -4.16
C CYS A 372 5.16 -18.68 -4.72
N THR A 373 4.24 -18.53 -5.67
CA THR A 373 3.64 -19.68 -6.36
C THR A 373 4.65 -20.42 -7.26
N ARG A 374 5.57 -19.72 -7.93
CA ARG A 374 6.64 -20.36 -8.72
C ARG A 374 7.73 -21.00 -7.84
N ARG A 375 8.09 -20.39 -6.70
CA ARG A 375 9.04 -20.93 -5.72
C ARG A 375 8.47 -22.02 -4.82
N LEU A 376 7.15 -22.18 -4.72
CA LEU A 376 6.54 -23.37 -4.11
C LEU A 376 6.85 -24.67 -4.87
N ARG A 377 7.29 -24.60 -6.14
CA ARG A 377 7.89 -25.76 -6.85
C ARG A 377 9.37 -26.01 -6.50
N LEU A 378 10.01 -25.08 -5.80
CA LEU A 378 11.43 -25.08 -5.43
C LEU A 378 11.60 -24.59 -3.97
N LYS A 379 10.94 -25.26 -3.02
CA LYS A 379 11.21 -25.26 -1.56
C LYS A 379 11.70 -23.95 -0.87
N SER A 380 11.12 -22.78 -1.15
CA SER A 380 10.82 -21.68 -0.19
C SER A 380 10.79 -20.27 -0.83
N CYS A 381 9.90 -19.42 -0.31
CA CYS A 381 10.12 -17.98 -0.15
C CYS A 381 10.77 -17.78 1.23
#